data_AF-A0A800LU06-F1
#
_entry.id   AF-A0A800LU06-F1
#
_cell.length_a   1.000
_cell.length_b   1.000
_cell.length_c   1.000
_cell.angle_alpha   90.00
_cell.angle_beta   90.00
_cell.angle_gamma   90.00
#
_symmetry.space_group_name_H-M   'P 1'
#
loop_
_entity.id
_entity.type
_entity.pdbx_description
1 polymer ?
#
loop_
_entity_poly.entity_id
_entity_poly.type
_entity_poly.pdbx_seq_one_letter_code
_entity_poly.pdbx_strand_id
1 'polypeptide(L)'
;MSTSTLYYIADPMCSWCWGFQPTLESIIDILPEEIDVRYVMGGLAKDSDEPMPADTLEYVKQQWQLVTDRTGAQFNWDFWTACQPKRSTYPACRAVIAAGEQQEGGHEDMFHAIQRAYYME
;
A
#
# COMPACT_ATOMS: atom_id res chain seq x y z
N MET A 1 13.21 -8.98 -28.41
CA MET A 1 11.74 -9.00 -28.26
C MET A 1 11.37 -7.85 -27.35
N SER A 2 10.29 -7.11 -27.63
CA SER A 2 9.87 -6.00 -26.77
C SER A 2 9.30 -6.58 -25.48
N THR A 3 10.03 -6.49 -24.38
CA THR A 3 9.53 -6.83 -23.05
C THR A 3 8.51 -5.77 -22.65
N SER A 4 7.24 -6.13 -22.57
CA SER A 4 6.21 -5.24 -22.05
C SER A 4 6.34 -5.19 -20.52
N THR A 5 6.01 -4.06 -19.91
CA THR A 5 6.08 -3.88 -18.46
C THR A 5 4.71 -3.48 -17.94
N LEU A 6 4.23 -4.20 -16.92
CA LEU A 6 3.08 -3.77 -16.14
C LEU A 6 3.56 -2.89 -14.99
N TYR A 7 3.18 -1.61 -15.02
CA TYR A 7 3.44 -0.70 -13.91
C TYR A 7 2.27 -0.71 -12.94
N TYR A 8 2.50 -1.20 -11.72
CA TYR A 8 1.54 -1.10 -10.62
C TYR A 8 1.87 0.14 -9.78
N ILE A 9 1.14 1.23 -10.04
CA ILE A 9 1.30 2.48 -9.29
C ILE A 9 0.47 2.42 -8.02
N ALA A 10 1.14 2.44 -6.87
CA ALA A 10 0.51 2.24 -5.57
C ALA A 10 1.20 3.03 -4.45
N ASP A 11 0.54 3.11 -3.30
CA ASP A 11 1.13 3.59 -2.06
C ASP A 11 0.86 2.54 -0.97
N PRO A 12 1.86 2.13 -0.17
CA PRO A 12 1.70 1.07 0.82
C PRO A 12 0.66 1.44 1.91
N MET A 13 0.38 2.73 2.10
CA MET A 13 -0.63 3.23 3.04
C MET A 13 -1.94 3.64 2.36
N CYS A 14 -2.17 3.22 1.12
CA CYS A 14 -3.47 3.36 0.44
C CYS A 14 -4.37 2.16 0.73
N SER A 15 -5.52 2.40 1.37
CA SER A 15 -6.46 1.33 1.76
C SER A 15 -7.05 0.60 0.56
N TRP A 16 -7.24 1.30 -0.56
CA TRP A 16 -7.71 0.67 -1.81
C TRP A 16 -6.63 -0.20 -2.46
N CYS A 17 -5.34 0.16 -2.34
CA CYS A 17 -4.25 -0.71 -2.78
C CYS A 17 -4.20 -2.00 -1.94
N TRP A 18 -4.46 -1.92 -0.64
CA TRP A 18 -4.62 -3.08 0.23
C TRP A 18 -5.81 -3.95 -0.18
N GLY A 19 -6.99 -3.34 -0.36
CA GLY A 19 -8.17 -4.08 -0.79
C GLY A 19 -8.08 -4.69 -2.19
N PHE A 20 -7.20 -4.15 -3.04
CA PHE A 20 -6.98 -4.66 -4.39
C PHE A 20 -6.02 -5.85 -4.44
N GLN A 21 -5.28 -6.13 -3.36
CA GLN A 21 -4.22 -7.15 -3.35
C GLN A 21 -4.66 -8.52 -3.93
N PRO A 22 -5.80 -9.12 -3.56
CA PRO A 22 -6.21 -10.40 -4.15
C PRO A 22 -6.45 -10.35 -5.66
N THR A 23 -6.90 -9.19 -6.16
CA THR A 23 -7.06 -8.97 -7.60
C THR A 23 -5.72 -8.79 -8.29
N LEU A 24 -4.79 -8.06 -7.67
CA LEU A 24 -3.44 -7.90 -8.19
C LEU A 24 -2.72 -9.26 -8.31
N GLU A 25 -2.79 -10.08 -7.26
CA GLU A 25 -2.24 -11.45 -7.26
C GLU A 25 -2.86 -12.27 -8.40
N SER A 26 -4.19 -12.24 -8.56
CA SER A 26 -4.88 -12.93 -9.66
C SER A 26 -4.46 -12.44 -11.05
N ILE A 27 -4.10 -11.16 -11.19
CA ILE A 27 -3.57 -10.60 -12.44
C ILE A 27 -2.16 -11.11 -12.67
N ILE A 28 -1.29 -11.05 -11.66
CA ILE A 28 0.12 -11.49 -11.76
C ILE A 28 0.19 -12.97 -12.11
N ASP A 29 -0.65 -13.81 -11.50
CA ASP A 29 -0.71 -15.26 -11.75
C ASP A 29 -1.03 -15.63 -13.21
N ILE A 30 -1.72 -14.76 -13.96
CA ILE A 30 -2.09 -14.99 -15.36
C ILE A 30 -1.20 -14.25 -16.36
N LEU A 31 -0.26 -13.42 -15.89
CA LEU A 31 0.65 -12.69 -16.79
C LEU A 31 1.67 -13.66 -17.41
N PRO A 32 1.99 -13.49 -18.71
CA PRO A 32 3.14 -14.17 -19.31
C PRO A 32 4.43 -13.85 -18.56
N GLU A 33 5.31 -14.84 -18.39
CA GLU A 33 6.59 -14.70 -17.68
C GLU A 33 7.49 -13.61 -18.28
N GLU A 34 7.31 -13.25 -19.54
CA GLU A 34 8.08 -12.20 -20.21
C GLU A 34 7.60 -10.77 -19.86
N ILE A 35 6.49 -10.63 -19.14
CA ILE A 35 6.00 -9.33 -18.66
C ILE A 35 6.59 -9.03 -17.29
N ASP A 36 7.43 -8.01 -17.24
CA ASP A 36 8.01 -7.49 -16.01
C ASP A 36 6.96 -6.70 -15.22
N VAL A 37 6.79 -6.99 -13.94
CA VAL A 37 5.87 -6.27 -13.05
C VAL A 37 6.66 -5.32 -12.18
N ARG A 38 6.41 -4.01 -12.33
CA ARG A 38 7.11 -2.97 -11.58
C ARG A 38 6.19 -2.20 -10.67
N TYR A 39 6.48 -2.28 -9.38
CA TYR A 39 5.86 -1.44 -8.35
C TYR A 39 6.42 -0.02 -8.45
N VAL A 40 5.53 0.97 -8.59
CA VAL A 40 5.88 2.38 -8.63
C VAL A 40 5.21 3.07 -7.46
N MET A 41 6.01 3.65 -6.57
CA MET A 41 5.49 4.35 -5.39
C MET A 41 4.85 5.68 -5.80
N GLY A 42 3.53 5.76 -5.74
CA GLY A 42 2.73 6.90 -6.19
C GLY A 42 2.78 8.11 -5.25
N GLY A 43 3.07 7.91 -3.96
CA GLY A 43 3.25 8.99 -2.98
C GLY A 43 1.96 9.77 -2.70
N LEU A 44 1.11 9.21 -1.86
CA LEU A 44 -0.22 9.76 -1.58
C LEU A 44 -0.21 11.00 -0.66
N ALA A 45 0.75 11.10 0.26
CA ALA A 45 0.89 12.27 1.14
C ALA A 45 2.36 12.57 1.48
N LYS A 46 2.72 13.86 1.40
CA LYS A 46 4.05 14.40 1.69
C LYS A 46 4.55 14.11 3.12
N ASP A 47 5.83 14.35 3.36
CA ASP A 47 6.40 14.32 4.71
C ASP A 47 5.69 15.32 5.63
N SER A 48 5.30 14.84 6.81
CA SER A 48 4.72 15.66 7.86
C SER A 48 4.83 14.93 9.20
N ASP A 49 5.20 15.67 10.23
CA ASP A 49 5.16 15.20 11.62
C ASP A 49 3.89 15.61 12.37
N GLU A 50 3.01 16.36 11.72
CA GLU A 50 1.76 16.81 12.32
C GLU A 50 0.79 15.65 12.49
N PRO A 51 0.05 15.61 13.62
CA PRO A 51 -1.06 14.69 13.78
C PRO A 51 -2.05 14.83 12.63
N MET A 52 -2.65 13.71 12.22
CA MET A 52 -3.68 13.72 11.18
C MET A 52 -4.86 14.61 11.62
N PRO A 53 -5.26 15.61 10.81
CA PRO A 53 -6.44 16.42 11.08
C PRO A 53 -7.71 15.56 11.23
N ALA A 54 -8.65 16.00 12.08
CA ALA A 54 -9.82 15.21 12.45
C ALA A 54 -10.70 14.84 11.24
N ASP A 55 -10.92 15.77 10.32
CA ASP A 55 -11.65 15.56 9.07
C ASP A 55 -10.98 14.50 8.17
N THR A 56 -9.66 14.57 8.07
CA THR A 56 -8.85 13.59 7.32
C THR A 56 -8.90 12.22 7.99
N LEU A 57 -8.85 12.17 9.33
CA LEU A 57 -8.94 10.93 10.09
C LEU A 57 -10.29 10.24 9.91
N GLU A 58 -11.39 11.00 10.02
CA GLU A 58 -12.74 10.48 9.75
C GLU A 58 -12.87 10.00 8.31
N TYR A 59 -12.34 10.75 7.35
CA TYR A 59 -12.33 10.35 5.96
C TYR A 59 -11.59 9.03 5.73
N VAL A 60 -10.38 8.86 6.29
CA VAL A 60 -9.59 7.63 6.10
C VAL A 60 -10.28 6.43 6.75
N LYS A 61 -10.88 6.60 7.95
CA LYS A 61 -11.71 5.56 8.58
C LYS A 61 -12.88 5.13 7.69
N GLN A 62 -13.58 6.10 7.08
CA GLN A 62 -14.66 5.81 6.15
C GLN A 62 -14.15 5.05 4.91
N GLN A 63 -12.96 5.39 4.40
CA GLN A 63 -12.36 4.63 3.30
C GLN A 63 -12.06 3.18 3.69
N TRP A 64 -11.57 2.91 4.89
CA TRP A 64 -11.34 1.52 5.36
C TRP A 64 -12.65 0.71 5.41
N GLN A 65 -13.73 1.33 5.90
CA GLN A 65 -15.05 0.69 5.90
C GLN A 65 -15.53 0.40 4.47
N LEU A 66 -15.44 1.39 3.57
CA LEU A 66 -15.85 1.22 2.17
C LEU A 66 -15.04 0.14 1.45
N VAL A 67 -13.73 0.05 1.72
CA VAL A 67 -12.89 -1.01 1.17
C VAL A 67 -13.34 -2.37 1.69
N THR A 68 -13.58 -2.50 3.00
CA THR A 68 -14.12 -3.74 3.61
C THR A 68 -15.40 -4.17 2.91
N ASP A 69 -16.36 -3.25 2.77
CA ASP A 69 -17.67 -3.52 2.18
C ASP A 69 -17.59 -3.92 0.70
N ARG A 70 -16.57 -3.41 -0.03
CA ARG A 70 -16.43 -3.59 -1.48
C ARG A 70 -15.53 -4.74 -1.88
N THR A 71 -14.48 -5.01 -1.11
CA THR A 71 -13.44 -5.99 -1.46
C THR A 71 -13.36 -7.14 -0.46
N GLY A 72 -13.99 -7.03 0.71
CA GLY A 72 -13.87 -8.00 1.78
C GLY A 72 -12.55 -7.93 2.56
N ALA A 73 -11.72 -6.92 2.31
CA ALA A 73 -10.45 -6.75 3.01
C ALA A 73 -10.67 -6.52 4.51
N GLN A 74 -9.77 -7.07 5.31
CA GLN A 74 -9.81 -6.96 6.76
C GLN A 74 -8.90 -5.82 7.23
N PHE A 75 -9.27 -5.24 8.38
CA PHE A 75 -8.53 -4.16 9.02
C PHE A 75 -8.54 -4.36 10.54
N ASN A 76 -7.40 -4.13 11.18
CA ASN A 76 -7.26 -3.95 12.60
C ASN A 76 -7.68 -2.52 12.99
N TRP A 77 -8.86 -2.39 13.60
CA TRP A 77 -9.38 -1.08 14.00
C TRP A 77 -8.72 -0.52 15.27
N ASP A 78 -7.96 -1.33 16.01
CA ASP A 78 -7.26 -0.87 17.22
C ASP A 78 -6.19 0.17 16.90
N PHE A 79 -5.64 0.17 15.67
CA PHE A 79 -4.71 1.20 15.15
C PHE A 79 -5.19 2.62 15.49
N TRP A 80 -6.48 2.90 15.34
CA TRP A 80 -7.05 4.23 15.54
C TRP A 80 -7.07 4.71 16.99
N THR A 81 -6.85 3.80 17.94
CA THR A 81 -6.83 4.09 19.38
C THR A 81 -5.45 3.86 19.99
N ALA A 82 -4.68 2.90 19.45
CA ALA A 82 -3.35 2.54 19.90
C ALA A 82 -2.25 3.43 19.30
N CYS A 83 -2.50 4.06 18.14
CA CYS A 83 -1.53 4.88 17.44
C CYS A 83 -1.98 6.35 17.34
N GLN A 84 -1.00 7.24 17.11
CA GLN A 84 -1.25 8.64 16.74
C GLN A 84 -0.99 8.80 15.23
N PRO A 85 -2.01 8.67 14.36
CA PRO A 85 -1.82 8.67 12.93
C PRO A 85 -1.33 10.03 12.41
N LYS A 86 -0.47 9.99 11.40
CA LYS A 86 -0.01 11.15 10.63
C LYS A 86 -0.44 11.00 9.18
N ARG A 87 -0.77 12.10 8.51
CA ARG A 87 -1.05 12.07 7.06
C ARG A 87 0.25 12.20 6.28
N SER A 88 1.09 11.18 6.35
CA SER A 88 2.39 11.15 5.69
C SER A 88 2.72 9.74 5.19
N THR A 89 2.88 9.57 3.88
CA THR A 89 3.13 8.25 3.27
C THR A 89 4.46 8.18 2.52
N TYR A 90 5.08 9.32 2.21
CA TYR A 90 6.41 9.37 1.58
C TYR A 90 7.48 8.56 2.33
N PRO A 91 7.53 8.54 3.67
CA PRO A 91 8.48 7.68 4.38
C PRO A 91 8.28 6.19 4.07
N ALA A 92 7.03 5.71 4.02
CA ALA A 92 6.72 4.33 3.69
C ALA A 92 7.09 4.00 2.23
N CYS A 93 6.80 4.90 1.29
CA CYS A 93 7.25 4.77 -0.10
C CYS A 93 8.78 4.67 -0.22
N ARG A 94 9.53 5.51 0.51
CA ARG A 94 10.99 5.43 0.53
C ARG A 94 11.50 4.13 1.13
N ALA A 95 10.84 3.60 2.16
CA ALA A 95 11.20 2.30 2.74
C ALA A 95 11.07 1.17 1.71
N VAL A 96 9.99 1.17 0.91
CA VAL A 96 9.80 0.21 -0.20
C VAL A 96 10.92 0.32 -1.22
N ILE A 97 11.23 1.53 -1.68
CA ILE A 97 12.32 1.76 -2.65
C ILE A 97 13.67 1.29 -2.06
N ALA A 98 13.98 1.68 -0.83
CA ALA A 98 15.24 1.32 -0.17
C ALA A 98 15.39 -0.19 0.06
N ALA A 99 14.30 -0.92 0.30
CA ALA A 99 14.32 -2.38 0.39
C ALA A 99 14.59 -3.02 -0.98
N GLY A 100 14.02 -2.46 -2.04
CA GLY A 100 14.27 -2.87 -3.41
C GLY A 100 15.72 -2.72 -3.88
N GLU A 101 16.44 -1.73 -3.36
CA GLU A 101 17.88 -1.55 -3.65
C GLU A 101 18.77 -2.59 -2.93
N GLN A 102 18.23 -3.36 -1.97
CA GLN A 102 19.00 -4.33 -1.19
C GLN A 102 18.96 -5.74 -1.78
N GLN A 103 17.84 -6.13 -2.39
CA GLN A 103 17.69 -7.46 -2.99
C GLN A 103 16.58 -7.49 -4.04
N GLU A 104 16.67 -8.47 -4.95
CA GLU A 104 15.58 -8.83 -5.85
C GLU A 104 14.33 -9.22 -5.04
N GLY A 105 13.15 -8.77 -5.48
CA GLY A 105 11.89 -8.93 -4.74
C GLY A 105 11.70 -7.97 -3.55
N GLY A 106 12.73 -7.25 -3.11
CA GLY A 106 12.67 -6.41 -1.91
C GLY A 106 11.62 -5.28 -1.94
N HIS A 107 11.26 -4.78 -3.13
CA HIS A 107 10.17 -3.82 -3.29
C HIS A 107 8.82 -4.41 -2.85
N GLU A 108 8.49 -5.60 -3.36
CA GLU A 108 7.22 -6.28 -3.09
C GLU A 108 7.14 -6.74 -1.63
N ASP A 109 8.22 -7.37 -1.14
CA ASP A 109 8.32 -7.84 0.24
C ASP A 109 8.04 -6.71 1.24
N MET A 110 8.70 -5.56 1.06
CA MET A 110 8.54 -4.40 1.94
C MET A 110 7.17 -3.73 1.77
N PHE A 111 6.65 -3.66 0.54
CA PHE A 111 5.32 -3.11 0.29
C PHE A 111 4.26 -3.89 1.08
N HIS A 112 4.28 -5.22 0.99
CA HIS A 112 3.35 -6.07 1.75
C HIS A 112 3.62 -6.07 3.25
N ALA A 113 4.88 -6.00 3.68
CA ALA A 113 5.21 -5.90 5.10
C ALA A 113 4.63 -4.62 5.73
N ILE A 114 4.76 -3.47 5.06
CA ILE A 114 4.18 -2.21 5.54
C ILE A 114 2.65 -2.28 5.54
N GLN A 115 2.03 -2.85 4.50
CA GLN A 115 0.58 -3.03 4.47
C GLN A 115 0.09 -3.88 5.65
N ARG A 116 0.73 -5.03 5.91
CA ARG A 116 0.38 -5.88 7.05
C ARG A 116 0.56 -5.15 8.38
N ALA A 117 1.69 -4.49 8.58
CA ALA A 117 1.96 -3.73 9.81
C ALA A 117 0.94 -2.60 10.03
N TYR A 118 0.46 -1.95 8.96
CA TYR A 118 -0.49 -0.85 9.08
C TYR A 118 -1.94 -1.33 9.23
N TYR A 119 -2.33 -2.38 8.50
CA TYR A 119 -3.73 -2.80 8.42
C TYR A 119 -4.08 -3.99 9.30
N MET A 120 -3.13 -4.76 9.83
CA MET A 120 -3.40 -6.00 10.56
C MET A 120 -2.75 -6.13 11.94
N GLU A 121 -1.75 -5.31 12.24
CA GLU A 121 -1.00 -5.30 13.53
C GLU A 121 -1.36 -4.07 14.37
#